data_AF-G5A530-F1
#
_entry.id   AF-G5A530-F1
#
_cell.length_a   1.000
_cell.length_b   1.000
_cell.length_c   1.000
_cell.angle_alpha   90.00
_cell.angle_beta   90.00
_cell.angle_gamma   90.00
#
_symmetry.space_group_name_H-M   'P 1'
#
loop_
_entity.id
_entity.type
_entity.pdbx_description
1 polymer ?
#
loop_
_entity_poly.entity_id
_entity_poly.type
_entity_poly.pdbx_seq_one_letter_code
_entity_poly.pdbx_strand_id
1 'polypeptide(L)'
;MLEVIGAGVDHSADIDVDFARVFAASSLKAIIDENLSKEGVTVPSRDQSKLSFANKRAASNLTLAYMLRPSIRPGTSSFTLAEIPYVLVSSLLFPVVCLPLGGFTDIDDLGFYWFNLTLHVLCQIYLGQLLSFAMPSTYGVRSVYDPFEILPSMEVAGVLCNSVFVLFMGSNPPVSTILRGYKWIFDATPHRCSSMLFTALLFGSCSDDEYAQIAKMH
;
A
#
# COMPACT_ATOMS: atom_id res chain seq x y z
N MET A 1 18.81 23.24 7.89
CA MET A 1 19.59 22.00 8.18
C MET A 1 19.38 21.01 7.04
N LEU A 2 20.12 21.20 5.94
CA LEU A 2 20.35 20.25 4.83
C LEU A 2 21.47 20.84 3.93
N GLU A 3 22.50 21.40 4.56
CA GLU A 3 23.67 22.01 3.90
C GLU A 3 24.94 21.27 4.31
N VAL A 4 24.88 19.94 4.35
CA VAL A 4 26.09 19.13 4.52
C VAL A 4 25.91 17.85 3.72
N ILE A 5 26.12 17.98 2.41
CA ILE A 5 26.69 17.04 1.43
C ILE A 5 26.30 17.65 0.07
N GLY A 6 27.07 18.66 -0.32
CA GLY A 6 26.95 19.35 -1.59
C GLY A 6 28.30 19.98 -1.85
N ALA A 7 29.22 19.21 -2.42
CA ALA A 7 30.41 19.80 -3.01
C ALA A 7 29.91 20.75 -4.10
N GLY A 8 30.04 22.06 -3.85
CA GLY A 8 29.68 23.09 -4.80
C GLY A 8 30.50 22.92 -6.07
N VAL A 9 29.87 22.35 -7.10
CA VAL A 9 30.38 22.44 -8.47
C VAL A 9 29.84 23.74 -9.01
N ASP A 10 30.69 24.77 -8.97
CA ASP A 10 30.40 26.05 -9.62
C ASP A 10 30.41 25.83 -11.14
N HIS A 11 29.29 26.12 -11.80
CA HIS A 11 29.16 26.06 -13.26
C HIS A 11 29.60 27.37 -13.95
N SER A 12 30.16 28.33 -13.20
CA SER A 12 30.57 29.64 -13.73
C SER A 12 31.85 29.60 -14.58
N ALA A 13 32.58 28.49 -14.57
CA ALA A 13 33.75 28.28 -15.42
C ALA A 13 33.48 27.12 -16.39
N ASP A 14 33.65 27.38 -17.69
CA ASP A 14 33.77 26.34 -18.70
C ASP A 14 35.11 25.62 -18.48
N ILE A 15 35.11 24.58 -17.63
CA ILE A 15 36.29 23.79 -17.32
C ILE A 15 36.52 22.82 -18.48
N ASP A 16 37.08 23.34 -19.58
CA ASP A 16 37.62 22.55 -20.69
C ASP A 16 38.95 21.90 -20.30
N VAL A 17 38.90 21.09 -19.23
CA VAL A 17 40.06 20.33 -18.76
C VAL A 17 39.75 18.87 -19.01
N ASP A 18 40.49 18.28 -19.95
CA ASP A 18 40.42 16.85 -20.20
C ASP A 18 41.03 16.08 -19.01
N PHE A 19 40.17 15.77 -18.03
CA PHE A 19 40.51 15.05 -16.82
C PHE A 19 41.15 13.69 -17.12
N ALA A 20 40.82 13.06 -18.26
CA ALA A 20 41.43 11.79 -18.65
C ALA A 20 42.90 11.98 -19.03
N ARG A 21 43.25 13.06 -19.75
CA ARG A 21 44.64 13.37 -20.09
C ARG A 21 45.44 13.80 -18.87
N VAL A 22 44.86 14.61 -17.99
CA VAL A 22 45.51 15.07 -16.75
C VAL A 22 45.77 13.89 -15.81
N PHE A 23 44.80 12.99 -15.65
CA PHE A 23 44.99 11.76 -14.88
C PHE A 23 46.03 10.85 -15.54
N ALA A 24 46.03 10.73 -16.87
CA ALA A 24 47.01 9.94 -17.62
C ALA A 24 48.45 10.42 -17.44
N ALA A 25 48.66 11.72 -17.24
CA ALA A 25 49.96 12.33 -16.99
C ALA A 25 50.34 12.42 -15.50
N SER A 26 49.42 12.05 -14.60
CA SER A 26 49.62 12.18 -13.15
C SER A 26 50.51 11.08 -12.59
N SER A 27 51.31 11.45 -11.58
CA SER A 27 52.10 10.49 -10.78
C SER A 27 51.22 9.47 -10.05
N LEU A 28 49.96 9.83 -9.75
CA LEU A 28 49.02 8.92 -9.10
C LEU A 28 48.68 7.72 -9.98
N LYS A 29 48.55 7.93 -11.29
CA LYS A 29 48.34 6.83 -12.24
C LYS A 29 49.55 5.91 -12.26
N ALA A 30 50.77 6.44 -12.22
CA ALA A 30 51.98 5.62 -12.17
C ALA A 30 52.01 4.71 -10.93
N ILE A 31 51.60 5.22 -9.76
CA ILE A 31 51.49 4.44 -8.52
C ILE A 31 50.38 3.39 -8.62
N ILE A 32 49.25 3.72 -9.25
CA ILE A 32 48.14 2.77 -9.46
C ILE A 32 48.57 1.66 -10.41
N ASP A 33 49.22 1.99 -11.53
CA ASP A 33 49.75 1.02 -12.50
C ASP A 33 50.81 0.13 -11.84
N GLU A 34 51.68 0.68 -10.99
CA GLU A 34 52.64 -0.08 -10.18
C GLU A 34 51.92 -1.05 -9.22
N ASN A 35 50.90 -0.60 -8.49
CA ASN A 35 50.13 -1.46 -7.59
C ASN A 35 49.31 -2.52 -8.33
N LEU A 36 48.76 -2.20 -9.49
CA LEU A 36 48.05 -3.16 -10.33
C LEU A 36 49.01 -4.21 -10.90
N SER A 37 50.26 -3.84 -11.16
CA SER A 37 51.31 -4.76 -11.63
C SER A 37 51.79 -5.76 -10.58
N LYS A 38 51.45 -5.56 -9.29
CA LYS A 38 51.78 -6.50 -8.22
C LYS A 38 51.04 -7.83 -8.39
N GLU A 39 51.77 -8.91 -8.16
CA GLU A 39 51.22 -10.27 -8.22
C GLU A 39 50.07 -10.44 -7.20
N GLY A 40 48.94 -10.98 -7.67
CA GLY A 40 47.74 -11.19 -6.86
C GLY A 40 46.64 -10.13 -7.00
N VAL A 41 46.89 -9.00 -7.69
CA VAL A 41 45.87 -7.95 -7.94
C VAL A 41 45.29 -8.06 -9.36
N THR A 42 46.09 -7.82 -10.39
CA THR A 42 45.67 -8.01 -11.81
C THR A 42 46.44 -9.10 -12.53
N VAL A 43 47.63 -9.44 -12.03
CA VAL A 43 48.46 -10.54 -12.54
C VAL A 43 48.27 -11.73 -11.61
N PRO A 44 47.89 -12.91 -12.13
CA PRO A 44 47.69 -14.10 -11.29
C PRO A 44 49.02 -14.48 -10.62
N SER A 45 49.02 -14.56 -9.28
CA SER A 45 50.19 -15.00 -8.51
C SER A 45 50.48 -16.47 -8.80
N ARG A 46 51.75 -16.81 -9.04
CA ARG A 46 52.18 -18.18 -9.37
C ARG A 46 52.02 -19.18 -8.23
N ASP A 47 51.98 -18.71 -6.99
CA ASP A 47 51.96 -19.55 -5.79
C ASP A 47 50.55 -19.77 -5.22
N GLN A 48 49.53 -19.10 -5.76
CA GLN A 48 48.15 -19.27 -5.34
C GLN A 48 47.37 -20.14 -6.34
N SER A 49 46.84 -21.27 -5.87
CA SER A 49 45.97 -22.13 -6.67
C SER A 49 44.79 -21.32 -7.20
N LYS A 50 44.62 -21.29 -8.54
CA LYS A 50 43.51 -20.64 -9.24
C LYS A 50 42.20 -20.86 -8.48
N LEU A 51 41.61 -19.78 -7.96
CA LEU A 51 40.28 -19.82 -7.34
C LEU A 51 39.25 -20.19 -8.41
N SER A 52 39.01 -21.49 -8.56
CA SER A 52 37.93 -22.03 -9.37
C SER A 52 36.62 -21.82 -8.62
N PHE A 53 35.89 -20.77 -9.00
CA PHE A 53 34.55 -20.49 -8.47
C PHE A 53 33.47 -21.45 -8.99
N ALA A 54 33.85 -22.55 -9.67
CA ALA A 54 32.91 -23.46 -10.31
C ALA A 54 31.93 -24.14 -9.33
N ASN A 55 32.31 -24.33 -8.06
CA ASN A 55 31.52 -25.11 -7.10
C ASN A 55 31.23 -24.43 -5.75
N LYS A 56 31.52 -23.14 -5.57
CA LYS A 56 31.12 -22.40 -4.36
C LYS A 56 29.78 -21.70 -4.59
N ARG A 57 28.68 -22.44 -4.52
CA ARG A 57 27.37 -21.81 -4.24
C ARG A 57 27.41 -21.32 -2.79
N ALA A 58 27.26 -20.01 -2.57
CA ALA A 58 27.14 -19.43 -1.22
C ALA A 58 25.86 -19.90 -0.49
N ALA A 59 24.90 -20.44 -1.24
CA ALA A 59 23.64 -20.96 -0.77
C ALA A 59 23.42 -22.36 -1.38
N SER A 60 23.19 -23.36 -0.53
CA SER A 60 22.81 -24.70 -0.99
C SER A 60 21.48 -24.63 -1.77
N ASN A 61 21.18 -25.65 -2.59
CA ASN A 61 19.87 -25.75 -3.24
C ASN A 61 18.72 -25.68 -2.23
N LEU A 62 18.95 -26.14 -0.99
CA LEU A 62 18.01 -26.04 0.12
C LEU A 62 17.83 -24.57 0.56
N THR A 63 18.90 -23.80 0.71
CA THR A 63 18.86 -22.39 1.09
C THR A 63 18.17 -21.54 0.02
N LEU A 64 18.44 -21.84 -1.26
CA LEU A 64 17.79 -21.21 -2.41
C LEU A 64 16.31 -21.64 -2.52
N ALA A 65 15.96 -22.89 -2.20
CA ALA A 65 14.57 -23.36 -2.14
C ALA A 65 13.80 -22.79 -0.94
N TYR A 66 14.46 -22.54 0.19
CA TYR A 66 13.85 -21.84 1.34
C TYR A 66 13.62 -20.35 1.04
N MET A 67 14.52 -19.68 0.32
CA MET A 67 14.33 -18.29 -0.11
C MET A 67 13.28 -18.15 -1.24
N LEU A 68 13.20 -19.11 -2.16
CA LEU A 68 12.19 -19.19 -3.22
C LEU A 68 10.85 -19.79 -2.74
N ARG A 69 10.66 -20.00 -1.44
CA ARG A 69 9.36 -20.35 -0.84
C ARG A 69 8.68 -19.13 -0.17
N PRO A 70 8.27 -18.07 -0.90
CA PRO A 70 7.27 -17.15 -0.37
C PRO A 70 5.83 -17.68 -0.55
N SER A 71 5.59 -18.96 -0.91
CA SER A 71 4.24 -19.36 -1.35
C SER A 71 3.67 -20.69 -0.87
N ILE A 72 4.26 -21.42 0.09
CA ILE A 72 3.61 -22.63 0.67
C ILE A 72 3.99 -22.82 2.15
N ARG A 73 3.50 -21.93 3.03
CA ARG A 73 3.16 -22.29 4.42
C ARG A 73 1.64 -22.19 4.50
N PRO A 74 0.88 -23.30 4.56
CA PRO A 74 -0.56 -23.24 4.81
C PRO A 74 -0.74 -22.88 6.29
N GLY A 75 -0.81 -21.58 6.60
CA GLY A 75 -1.02 -21.15 7.99
C GLY A 75 -0.61 -19.72 8.37
N THR A 76 -0.03 -18.91 7.49
CA THR A 76 0.30 -17.52 7.84
C THR A 76 -0.03 -16.53 6.72
N SER A 77 -1.32 -16.33 6.47
CA SER A 77 -1.86 -14.97 6.31
C SER A 77 -2.33 -14.53 7.69
N SER A 78 -1.40 -14.27 8.62
CA SER A 78 -1.75 -13.98 10.02
C SER A 78 -2.64 -12.75 10.20
N PHE A 79 -2.77 -11.90 9.17
CA PHE A 79 -3.64 -10.73 9.18
C PHE A 79 -5.12 -11.12 9.08
N THR A 80 -5.53 -11.91 8.08
CA THR A 80 -6.94 -12.19 7.79
C THR A 80 -7.66 -13.02 8.87
N LEU A 81 -7.00 -14.03 9.45
CA LEU A 81 -7.64 -14.93 10.42
C LEU A 81 -7.74 -14.32 11.83
N ALA A 82 -6.77 -13.49 12.22
CA ALA A 82 -6.81 -12.76 13.49
C ALA A 82 -7.74 -11.55 13.44
N GLU A 83 -7.98 -11.01 12.25
CA GLU A 83 -8.80 -9.81 12.02
C GLU A 83 -10.30 -10.09 12.14
N ILE A 84 -10.79 -11.26 11.72
CA ILE A 84 -12.21 -11.63 11.84
C ILE A 84 -12.74 -11.54 13.29
N PRO A 85 -12.13 -12.22 14.28
CA PRO A 85 -12.61 -12.13 15.66
C PRO A 85 -12.42 -10.73 16.25
N TYR A 86 -11.35 -10.03 15.87
CA TYR A 86 -11.11 -8.65 16.30
C TYR A 86 -12.23 -7.71 15.82
N VAL A 87 -12.58 -7.77 14.52
CA VAL A 87 -13.62 -6.91 13.94
C VAL A 87 -15.00 -7.27 14.48
N LEU A 88 -15.32 -8.55 14.70
CA LEU A 88 -16.57 -8.96 15.32
C LEU A 88 -16.78 -8.31 16.69
N VAL A 89 -15.74 -8.31 17.53
CA VAL A 89 -15.79 -7.73 18.87
C VAL A 89 -15.76 -6.20 18.82
N SER A 90 -14.89 -5.60 18.00
CA SER A 90 -14.77 -4.14 17.92
C SER A 90 -15.99 -3.48 17.30
N SER A 91 -16.61 -4.13 16.30
CA SER A 91 -17.83 -3.64 15.66
C SER A 91 -19.07 -3.81 16.53
N LEU A 92 -19.04 -4.60 17.60
CA LEU A 92 -20.13 -4.69 18.58
C LEU A 92 -20.15 -3.49 19.54
N LEU A 93 -18.98 -2.91 19.82
CA LEU A 93 -18.85 -1.82 20.77
C LEU A 93 -19.61 -0.56 20.31
N PHE A 94 -19.59 -0.26 19.01
CA PHE A 94 -20.29 0.91 18.46
C PHE A 94 -21.82 0.80 18.56
N PRO A 95 -22.49 -0.27 18.07
CA PRO A 95 -23.92 -0.50 18.25
C PRO A 95 -24.38 -0.44 19.71
N VAL A 96 -23.64 -1.11 20.60
CA VAL A 96 -24.00 -1.23 22.02
C VAL A 96 -24.00 0.13 22.72
N VAL A 97 -23.14 1.06 22.29
CA VAL A 97 -23.10 2.41 22.85
C VAL A 97 -24.06 3.33 22.09
N CYS A 98 -23.99 3.39 20.76
CA CYS A 98 -24.66 4.41 19.97
C CYS A 98 -26.14 4.15 19.71
N LEU A 99 -26.61 2.90 19.60
CA LEU A 99 -28.03 2.62 19.36
C LEU A 99 -28.92 2.96 20.58
N PRO A 100 -28.53 2.62 21.82
CA PRO A 100 -29.29 3.05 23.00
C PRO A 100 -29.32 4.57 23.15
N LEU A 101 -28.24 5.27 22.78
CA LEU A 101 -28.23 6.74 22.74
C LEU A 101 -29.20 7.30 21.69
N GLY A 102 -29.41 6.58 20.58
CA GLY A 102 -30.39 6.90 19.55
C GLY A 102 -31.84 6.52 19.91
N GLY A 103 -32.07 5.92 21.08
CA GLY A 103 -33.41 5.53 21.55
C GLY A 103 -33.89 4.15 21.09
N PHE A 104 -33.06 3.40 20.35
CA PHE A 104 -33.38 2.05 19.89
C PHE A 104 -32.90 1.03 20.92
N THR A 105 -33.82 0.30 21.55
CA THR A 105 -33.50 -0.68 22.63
C THR A 105 -33.81 -2.13 22.25
N ASP A 106 -34.29 -2.38 21.04
CA ASP A 106 -34.64 -3.73 20.59
C ASP A 106 -33.40 -4.60 20.33
N ILE A 107 -33.37 -5.79 20.95
CA ILE A 107 -32.24 -6.72 20.90
C ILE A 107 -32.10 -7.33 19.50
N ASP A 108 -33.21 -7.60 18.85
CA ASP A 108 -33.23 -8.21 17.52
C ASP A 108 -32.64 -7.24 16.48
N ASP A 109 -33.05 -5.97 16.53
CA ASP A 109 -32.53 -4.91 15.66
C ASP A 109 -31.05 -4.63 15.93
N LEU A 110 -30.63 -4.65 17.20
CA LEU A 110 -29.21 -4.57 17.59
C LEU A 110 -28.39 -5.72 16.98
N GLY A 111 -28.92 -6.95 16.99
CA GLY A 111 -28.28 -8.12 16.42
C GLY A 111 -28.13 -8.06 14.90
N PHE A 112 -29.21 -7.73 14.19
CA PHE A 112 -29.19 -7.54 12.74
C PHE A 112 -28.29 -6.38 12.32
N TYR A 113 -28.32 -5.28 13.07
CA TYR A 113 -27.47 -4.14 12.83
C TYR A 113 -25.99 -4.46 13.05
N TRP A 114 -25.65 -5.10 14.17
CA TRP A 114 -24.28 -5.55 14.45
C TRP A 114 -23.76 -6.47 13.34
N PHE A 115 -24.54 -7.47 12.94
CA PHE A 115 -24.13 -8.40 11.89
C PHE A 115 -23.91 -7.69 10.54
N ASN A 116 -24.81 -6.78 10.16
CA ASN A 116 -24.66 -5.98 8.95
C ASN A 116 -23.42 -5.07 9.00
N LEU A 117 -23.18 -4.44 10.15
CA LEU A 117 -22.01 -3.58 10.38
C LEU A 117 -20.70 -4.37 10.33
N THR A 118 -20.65 -5.57 10.92
CA THR A 118 -19.46 -6.43 10.82
C THR A 118 -19.18 -6.83 9.37
N LEU A 119 -20.21 -7.25 8.62
CA LEU A 119 -20.06 -7.61 7.20
C LEU A 119 -19.56 -6.41 6.37
N HIS A 120 -20.07 -5.21 6.67
CA HIS A 120 -19.64 -3.97 6.04
C HIS A 120 -18.15 -3.71 6.25
N VAL A 121 -17.69 -3.74 7.51
CA VAL A 121 -16.29 -3.47 7.86
C VAL A 121 -15.35 -4.53 7.29
N LEU A 122 -15.73 -5.82 7.34
CA LEU A 122 -14.97 -6.90 6.70
C LEU A 122 -14.82 -6.66 5.19
N CYS A 123 -15.90 -6.28 4.51
CA CYS A 123 -15.87 -6.00 3.08
C CYS A 123 -14.89 -4.86 2.76
N GLN A 124 -14.88 -3.78 3.55
CA GLN A 124 -13.97 -2.65 3.36
C GLN A 124 -12.50 -3.03 3.57
N ILE A 125 -12.21 -3.83 4.60
CA ILE A 125 -10.86 -4.29 4.92
C ILE A 125 -10.32 -5.20 3.82
N TYR A 126 -11.10 -6.21 3.40
CA TYR A 126 -10.65 -7.15 2.38
C TYR A 126 -10.55 -6.51 0.99
N LEU A 127 -11.43 -5.56 0.67
CA LEU A 127 -11.29 -4.78 -0.56
C LEU A 127 -10.03 -3.93 -0.54
N GLY A 128 -9.71 -3.29 0.59
CA GLY A 128 -8.47 -2.53 0.77
C GLY A 128 -7.21 -3.39 0.67
N GLN A 129 -7.23 -4.59 1.28
CA GLN A 129 -6.14 -5.57 1.17
C GLN A 129 -5.99 -6.07 -0.27
N LEU A 130 -7.10 -6.43 -0.93
CA LEU A 130 -7.11 -6.84 -2.33
C LEU A 130 -6.52 -5.76 -3.23
N LEU A 131 -6.91 -4.49 -3.03
CA LEU A 131 -6.45 -3.38 -3.83
C LEU A 131 -4.97 -3.06 -3.58
N SER A 132 -4.51 -3.21 -2.35
CA SER A 132 -3.08 -3.11 -1.99
C SER A 132 -2.24 -4.18 -2.70
N PHE A 133 -2.76 -5.41 -2.83
CA PHE A 133 -2.08 -6.50 -3.55
C PHE A 133 -2.25 -6.45 -5.08
N ALA A 134 -3.36 -5.88 -5.57
CA ALA A 134 -3.66 -5.77 -7.00
C ALA A 134 -2.82 -4.69 -7.70
N MET A 135 -2.33 -3.70 -6.95
CA MET A 135 -1.37 -2.74 -7.48
C MET A 135 -0.06 -3.47 -7.80
N PRO A 136 0.41 -3.47 -9.07
CA PRO A 136 1.59 -4.22 -9.45
C PRO A 136 2.82 -3.67 -8.71
N SER A 137 3.44 -4.51 -7.87
CA SER A 137 4.71 -4.21 -7.19
C SER A 137 5.92 -4.23 -8.12
N THR A 138 5.72 -4.06 -9.43
CA THR A 138 6.81 -4.00 -10.39
C THR A 138 7.55 -2.69 -10.19
N TYR A 139 8.69 -2.82 -9.50
CA TYR A 139 9.97 -2.20 -9.81
C TYR A 139 10.24 -2.24 -11.34
N GLY A 140 9.47 -1.50 -12.13
CA GLY A 140 9.91 -1.04 -13.43
C GLY A 140 10.99 0.00 -13.17
N VAL A 141 12.22 -0.36 -13.51
CA VAL A 141 13.42 0.48 -13.63
C VAL A 141 13.12 1.96 -13.52
N ARG A 142 13.64 2.58 -12.46
CA ARG A 142 13.82 4.02 -12.31
C ARG A 142 14.31 4.61 -13.63
N SER A 143 13.41 5.20 -14.42
CA SER A 143 13.79 6.08 -15.51
C SER A 143 14.43 7.30 -14.87
N VAL A 144 15.72 7.49 -15.12
CA VAL A 144 16.57 8.55 -14.56
C VAL A 144 16.17 9.95 -15.06
N TYR A 145 15.11 10.07 -15.88
CA TYR A 145 14.76 11.30 -16.59
C TYR A 145 13.63 12.15 -16.00
N ASP A 146 12.93 11.72 -14.93
CA ASP A 146 11.83 12.52 -14.35
C ASP A 146 12.05 12.81 -12.85
N PRO A 147 12.66 13.96 -12.50
CA PRO A 147 12.97 14.32 -11.11
C PRO A 147 11.76 14.82 -10.29
N PHE A 148 10.53 14.76 -10.82
CA PHE A 148 9.32 15.27 -10.14
C PHE A 148 8.30 14.19 -9.72
N GLU A 149 8.57 12.91 -9.96
CA GLU A 149 7.74 11.84 -9.39
C GLU A 149 8.15 11.53 -7.95
N ILE A 150 7.68 12.37 -7.03
CA ILE A 150 7.42 11.92 -5.65
C ILE A 150 6.21 10.97 -5.77
N LEU A 151 6.48 9.76 -6.24
CA LEU A 151 5.52 8.68 -6.35
C LEU A 151 4.98 8.47 -4.91
N PRO A 152 3.70 8.78 -4.61
CA PRO A 152 3.13 8.36 -3.34
C PRO A 152 3.29 6.84 -3.30
N SER A 153 3.82 6.34 -2.19
CA SER A 153 4.05 4.92 -1.97
C SER A 153 2.87 4.11 -2.47
N MET A 154 3.13 3.00 -3.16
CA MET A 154 2.11 2.17 -3.83
C MET A 154 0.97 1.73 -2.87
N GLU A 155 1.26 1.68 -1.56
CA GLU A 155 0.31 1.47 -0.47
C GLU A 155 -0.67 2.65 -0.28
N VAL A 156 -0.19 3.88 -0.37
CA VAL A 156 -1.00 5.10 -0.26
C VAL A 156 -1.98 5.17 -1.42
N ALA A 157 -1.59 4.76 -2.62
CA ALA A 157 -2.49 4.69 -3.76
C ALA A 157 -3.64 3.68 -3.54
N GLY A 158 -3.35 2.50 -2.98
CA GLY A 158 -4.38 1.52 -2.62
C GLY A 158 -5.35 2.03 -1.54
N VAL A 159 -4.83 2.67 -0.50
CA VAL A 159 -5.66 3.29 0.56
C VAL A 159 -6.49 4.46 0.02
N LEU A 160 -5.94 5.26 -0.90
CA LEU A 160 -6.66 6.34 -1.56
C LEU A 160 -7.81 5.81 -2.40
N CYS A 161 -7.59 4.79 -3.24
CA CYS A 161 -8.66 4.20 -4.02
C CYS A 161 -9.75 3.55 -3.15
N ASN A 162 -9.39 2.89 -2.04
CA ASN A 162 -10.36 2.40 -1.06
C ASN A 162 -11.19 3.54 -0.46
N SER A 163 -10.55 4.65 -0.12
CA SER A 163 -11.23 5.85 0.40
C SER A 163 -12.16 6.48 -0.62
N VAL A 164 -11.80 6.46 -1.91
CA VAL A 164 -12.66 6.92 -3.01
C VAL A 164 -13.94 6.08 -3.05
N PHE A 165 -13.84 4.75 -3.02
CA PHE A 165 -15.04 3.91 -3.00
C PHE A 165 -15.92 4.23 -1.78
N VAL A 166 -15.33 4.36 -0.58
CA VAL A 166 -16.07 4.70 0.65
C VAL A 166 -16.78 6.06 0.55
N LEU A 167 -16.16 7.03 -0.11
CA LEU A 167 -16.78 8.34 -0.35
C LEU A 167 -18.03 8.21 -1.23
N PHE A 168 -17.98 7.37 -2.26
CA PHE A 168 -19.09 7.11 -3.17
C PHE A 168 -20.14 6.13 -2.63
N MET A 169 -20.17 5.85 -1.33
CA MET A 169 -21.17 4.96 -0.71
C MET A 169 -22.61 5.51 -0.69
N GLY A 170 -22.81 6.78 -1.07
CA GLY A 170 -24.13 7.39 -1.26
C GLY A 170 -24.56 8.42 -0.21
N SER A 171 -23.76 8.62 0.84
CA SER A 171 -24.03 9.64 1.87
C SER A 171 -23.42 10.99 1.52
N ASN A 172 -22.25 11.03 0.85
CA ASN A 172 -21.56 12.27 0.52
C ASN A 172 -20.64 12.10 -0.71
N PRO A 173 -21.07 12.46 -1.93
CA PRO A 173 -22.31 13.16 -2.30
C PRO A 173 -23.55 12.26 -2.33
N PRO A 174 -24.77 12.82 -2.15
CA PRO A 174 -26.02 12.06 -2.27
C PRO A 174 -26.22 11.56 -3.71
N VAL A 175 -26.84 10.38 -3.85
CA VAL A 175 -26.96 9.65 -5.13
C VAL A 175 -27.54 10.48 -6.28
N SER A 176 -28.41 11.46 -5.98
CA SER A 176 -29.06 12.33 -6.96
C SER A 176 -28.11 13.35 -7.62
N THR A 177 -26.97 13.69 -7.00
CA THR A 177 -26.04 14.72 -7.49
C THR A 177 -24.78 14.16 -8.15
N ILE A 178 -24.67 12.82 -8.27
CA ILE A 178 -23.52 12.18 -8.91
C ILE A 178 -23.54 12.45 -10.42
N LEU A 179 -22.44 13.04 -10.94
CA LEU A 179 -22.26 13.27 -12.38
C LEU A 179 -22.39 11.95 -13.16
N ARG A 180 -23.08 11.99 -14.32
CA ARG A 180 -23.31 10.81 -15.18
C ARG A 180 -22.03 10.02 -15.49
N GLY A 181 -20.89 10.70 -15.66
CA GLY A 181 -19.60 10.08 -15.94
C GLY A 181 -18.96 9.31 -14.78
N TYR A 182 -19.38 9.56 -13.53
CA TYR A 182 -18.87 8.89 -12.33
C TYR A 182 -19.85 7.85 -11.76
N LYS A 183 -21.01 7.66 -12.42
CA LYS A 183 -22.05 6.73 -11.98
C LYS A 183 -21.59 5.27 -11.95
N TRP A 184 -20.63 4.90 -12.81
CA TRP A 184 -20.03 3.57 -12.81
C TRP A 184 -19.26 3.27 -11.52
N ILE A 185 -18.64 4.27 -10.88
CA ILE A 185 -17.92 4.09 -9.60
C ILE A 185 -18.91 3.72 -8.51
N PHE A 186 -20.05 4.43 -8.50
CA PHE A 186 -21.14 4.16 -7.59
C PHE A 186 -21.74 2.75 -7.78
N ASP A 187 -21.85 2.28 -9.03
CA ASP A 187 -22.36 0.93 -9.32
C ASP A 187 -21.31 -0.18 -9.08
N ALA A 188 -20.02 0.12 -9.23
CA ALA A 188 -18.93 -0.82 -8.98
C ALA A 188 -18.64 -1.06 -7.49
N THR A 189 -19.24 -0.26 -6.60
CA THR A 189 -18.93 -0.23 -5.18
C THR A 189 -19.78 -1.25 -4.40
N PRO A 190 -19.21 -2.38 -3.93
CA PRO A 190 -20.01 -3.47 -3.32
C PRO A 190 -20.59 -3.11 -1.94
N HIS A 191 -19.92 -2.21 -1.20
CA HIS A 191 -20.35 -1.85 0.15
C HIS A 191 -21.62 -0.97 0.20
N ARG A 192 -22.05 -0.44 -0.95
CA ARG A 192 -23.30 0.32 -1.12
C ARG A 192 -24.52 -0.46 -0.67
N CYS A 193 -24.59 -1.76 -0.99
CA CYS A 193 -25.74 -2.58 -0.62
C CYS A 193 -25.91 -2.64 0.90
N SER A 194 -24.78 -2.65 1.63
CA SER A 194 -24.79 -2.72 3.08
C SER A 194 -25.16 -1.38 3.73
N SER A 195 -24.68 -0.25 3.21
CA SER A 195 -25.10 1.08 3.71
C SER A 195 -26.58 1.38 3.47
N MET A 196 -27.11 0.95 2.32
CA MET A 196 -28.54 1.10 2.01
C MET A 196 -29.40 0.25 2.94
N LEU A 197 -28.97 -0.98 3.24
CA LEU A 197 -29.65 -1.83 4.22
C LEU A 197 -29.62 -1.22 5.62
N PHE A 198 -28.49 -0.64 6.03
CA PHE A 198 -28.37 0.07 7.30
C PHE A 198 -29.36 1.23 7.42
N THR A 199 -29.43 2.09 6.40
CA THR A 199 -30.40 3.21 6.40
C THR A 199 -31.84 2.71 6.46
N ALA A 200 -32.14 1.62 5.76
CA ALA A 200 -33.47 1.01 5.81
C ALA A 200 -33.80 0.42 7.21
N LEU A 201 -32.82 -0.18 7.90
CA LEU A 201 -33.02 -0.71 9.26
C LEU A 201 -33.22 0.41 10.29
N LEU A 202 -32.44 1.49 10.24
CA LEU A 202 -32.58 2.59 11.19
C LEU A 202 -33.84 3.43 11.00
N PHE A 203 -34.24 3.68 9.75
CA PHE A 203 -35.32 4.62 9.43
C PHE A 203 -36.58 3.94 8.90
N GLY A 204 -36.58 2.62 8.73
CA GLY A 204 -37.74 1.86 8.25
C GLY A 204 -38.80 1.61 9.32
N SER A 205 -38.42 1.65 10.60
CA SER A 205 -39.30 1.37 11.74
C SER A 205 -39.95 2.63 12.31
N CYS A 206 -40.55 3.48 11.46
CA CYS A 206 -41.38 4.56 11.97
C CYS A 206 -42.84 4.13 11.91
N SER A 207 -43.58 4.41 12.98
CA SER A 207 -44.98 4.03 13.09
C SER A 207 -45.83 4.93 12.18
N ASP A 208 -46.88 4.38 11.56
CA ASP A 208 -47.78 5.15 10.67
C ASP A 208 -48.37 6.40 11.37
N ASP A 209 -48.51 6.35 12.70
CA ASP A 209 -48.96 7.47 13.53
C ASP A 209 -47.94 8.61 13.64
N GLU A 210 -46.64 8.31 13.70
CA GLU A 210 -45.56 9.32 13.69
C GLU A 210 -45.39 9.93 12.30
N TYR A 211 -45.49 9.12 11.23
CA TYR A 211 -45.51 9.62 9.86
C TYR A 211 -46.69 10.59 9.62
N ALA A 212 -47.87 10.28 10.17
CA ALA A 212 -49.04 11.14 10.08
C ALA A 212 -48.88 12.47 10.85
N GLN A 213 -48.06 12.52 11.91
CA GLN A 213 -47.74 13.77 12.60
C GLN A 213 -46.70 14.62 11.83
N ILE A 214 -45.68 13.98 11.26
CA ILE A 214 -44.65 14.67 10.46
C ILE A 214 -45.26 15.23 9.16
N ALA A 215 -46.16 14.47 8.51
CA ALA A 215 -46.88 14.91 7.32
C ALA A 215 -47.88 16.05 7.56
N LYS A 216 -48.29 16.30 8.82
CA LYS A 216 -49.15 17.44 9.20
C LYS A 216 -48.36 18.70 9.57
N MET A 217 -47.05 18.61 9.76
CA MET A 217 -46.18 19.75 10.07
C MET A 217 -45.62 20.46 8.82
N HIS A 218 -45.85 19.91 7.62
CA HIS A 218 -45.49 20.50 6.33
C HIS A 218 -46.76 20.80 5.51
#